data_AF-A0A7S4MR93-F1
#
_entry.id   AF-A0A7S4MR93-F1
#
_cell.length_a   1.000
_cell.length_b   1.000
_cell.length_c   1.000
_cell.angle_alpha   90.00
_cell.angle_beta   90.00
_cell.angle_gamma   90.00
#
_symmetry.space_group_name_H-M   'P 1'
#
loop_
_entity.id
_entity.type
_entity.pdbx_description
1 polymer ?
#
loop_
_entity_poly.entity_id
_entity_poly.type
_entity_poly.pdbx_seq_one_letter_code
_entity_poly.pdbx_strand_id
1 'polypeptide(L)'
;SSISMISALCAKTFRIWRIFRAELRKQKISDYELLVLWIVLMIPVLLILTIWTIVSTPTAAMEERDGEEHYVCTTGGFTGSPGGYVFFGILVAYGAIILLFGVFLSIVTRK
;
A
#
# COMPACT_ATOMS: atom_id res chain seq x y z
N SER A 1 -0.07 5.65 8.54
CA SER A 1 0.73 4.81 7.62
C SER A 1 0.99 5.55 6.32
N SER A 2 2.23 5.58 5.82
CA SER A 2 2.60 6.33 4.61
C SER A 2 1.80 5.93 3.36
N ILE A 3 1.33 4.67 3.31
CA ILE A 3 0.50 4.12 2.23
C ILE A 3 -0.87 4.81 2.16
N SER A 4 -1.50 5.16 3.28
CA SER A 4 -2.80 5.85 3.28
C SER A 4 -2.69 7.29 2.78
N MET A 5 -1.54 7.92 2.98
CA MET A 5 -1.24 9.27 2.50
C MET A 5 -0.99 9.26 0.98
N ILE A 6 -0.28 8.24 0.49
CA ILE A 6 -0.02 8.03 -0.94
C ILE A 6 -1.30 7.72 -1.73
N SER A 7 -2.18 6.88 -1.19
CA SER A 7 -3.47 6.55 -1.83
C SER A 7 -4.42 7.75 -1.86
N ALA A 8 -4.43 8.57 -0.81
CA ALA A 8 -5.19 9.82 -0.79
C ALA A 8 -4.69 10.84 -1.83
N LEU A 9 -3.38 10.92 -2.05
CA LEU A 9 -2.78 11.75 -3.09
C LEU A 9 -3.14 11.25 -4.49
N CYS A 10 -3.04 9.94 -4.75
CA CYS A 10 -3.44 9.35 -6.03
C CYS A 10 -4.92 9.57 -6.35
N ALA A 11 -5.81 9.48 -5.35
CA ALA A 11 -7.24 9.75 -5.53
C ALA A 11 -7.52 11.21 -5.93
N LYS A 12 -6.80 12.17 -5.33
CA LYS A 12 -6.87 13.59 -5.74
C LYS A 12 -6.37 13.79 -7.16
N THR A 13 -5.25 13.16 -7.52
CA THR A 13 -4.68 13.27 -8.87
C THR A 13 -5.59 12.64 -9.93
N PHE A 14 -6.21 11.50 -9.62
CA PHE A 14 -7.22 10.87 -10.48
C PHE A 14 -8.46 11.74 -10.67
N ARG A 15 -8.93 12.42 -9.62
CA ARG A 15 -10.05 13.37 -9.68
C ARG A 15 -9.75 14.49 -10.67
N ILE A 16 -8.57 15.09 -10.58
CA ILE A 16 -8.14 16.14 -11.50
C ILE A 16 -8.11 15.58 -12.94
N TRP A 17 -7.69 14.32 -13.12
CA TRP A 17 -7.57 13.70 -14.46
C TRP A 17 -8.90 13.53 -15.15
N ARG A 18 -9.88 13.03 -14.41
CA ARG A 18 -11.23 12.86 -14.90
C ARG A 18 -11.89 14.21 -15.24
N ILE A 19 -11.57 15.28 -14.50
CA ILE A 19 -12.07 16.63 -14.77
C ILE A 19 -11.55 17.16 -16.10
N PHE A 20 -10.25 17.00 -16.39
CA PHE A 20 -9.66 17.49 -17.64
C PHE A 20 -10.02 16.65 -18.88
N ARG A 21 -10.35 15.36 -18.69
CA ARG A 21 -10.76 14.47 -19.79
C ARG A 21 -12.24 14.55 -20.15
N ALA A 22 -13.09 15.13 -19.30
CA ALA A 22 -14.51 15.31 -19.61
C ALA A 22 -14.68 16.53 -20.52
N GLU A 23 -15.01 16.33 -21.80
CA GLU A 23 -15.43 17.41 -22.70
C GLU A 23 -16.59 18.20 -22.07
N LEU A 24 -16.27 19.38 -21.54
CA LEU A 24 -17.14 20.54 -21.29
C LEU A 24 -18.51 20.27 -20.63
N ARG A 25 -18.62 19.25 -19.76
CA ARG A 25 -19.80 19.08 -18.90
C ARG A 25 -19.36 19.13 -17.44
N LYS A 26 -19.77 20.18 -16.71
CA LYS A 26 -19.62 20.29 -15.24
C LYS A 26 -20.27 19.07 -14.58
N GLN A 27 -19.50 18.02 -14.34
CA GLN A 27 -19.93 16.93 -13.49
C GLN A 27 -19.64 17.31 -12.04
N LYS A 28 -20.70 17.35 -11.23
CA LYS A 28 -20.60 17.54 -9.79
C LYS A 28 -20.02 16.24 -9.23
N ILE A 29 -18.70 16.19 -9.13
CA ILE A 29 -18.00 15.02 -8.59
C ILE A 29 -18.41 14.86 -7.14
N SER A 30 -19.05 13.73 -6.86
CA SER A 30 -19.48 13.35 -5.54
C SER A 30 -18.26 12.86 -4.76
N ASP A 31 -18.01 13.38 -3.56
CA ASP A 31 -16.88 12.95 -2.72
C ASP A 31 -16.96 11.44 -2.40
N TYR A 32 -18.16 10.85 -2.52
CA TYR A 32 -18.39 9.41 -2.44
C TYR A 32 -17.63 8.60 -3.52
N GLU A 33 -17.49 9.11 -4.75
CA GLU A 33 -16.74 8.39 -5.79
C GLU A 33 -15.24 8.32 -5.47
N LEU A 34 -14.67 9.39 -4.89
CA LEU A 34 -13.27 9.38 -4.44
C LEU A 34 -13.08 8.42 -3.27
N LEU A 35 -14.03 8.40 -2.34
CA LEU A 35 -14.00 7.51 -1.20
C LEU A 35 -14.07 6.05 -1.65
N VAL A 36 -14.96 5.71 -2.59
CA VAL A 36 -15.05 4.37 -3.17
C VAL A 36 -13.75 3.97 -3.86
N LEU A 37 -13.16 4.85 -4.68
CA LEU A 37 -11.90 4.55 -5.36
C LEU A 37 -10.73 4.36 -4.38
N TRP A 38 -10.69 5.16 -3.31
CA TRP A 38 -9.72 4.98 -2.24
C TRP A 38 -9.90 3.65 -1.52
N ILE A 39 -11.13 3.26 -1.18
CA ILE A 39 -11.42 1.95 -0.55
C ILE A 39 -10.96 0.81 -1.46
N VAL A 40 -11.28 0.86 -2.76
CA VAL A 40 -10.89 -0.18 -3.71
C VAL A 40 -9.37 -0.33 -3.80
N LEU A 41 -8.62 0.77 -3.76
CA LEU A 41 -7.15 0.73 -3.74
C LEU A 41 -6.57 0.24 -2.40
N MET A 42 -7.32 0.37 -1.30
CA MET A 42 -6.88 -0.10 0.03
C MET A 42 -7.16 -1.59 0.26
N ILE A 43 -8.18 -2.17 -0.40
CA ILE A 43 -8.54 -3.59 -0.23
C ILE A 43 -7.36 -4.54 -0.47
N PRO A 44 -6.58 -4.43 -1.57
CA PRO A 44 -5.44 -5.33 -1.79
C PRO A 44 -4.35 -5.18 -0.73
N VAL A 45 -4.10 -3.96 -0.24
CA VAL A 45 -3.15 -3.70 0.86
C VAL A 45 -3.59 -4.43 2.12
N LEU A 46 -4.87 -4.31 2.47
CA LEU A 46 -5.42 -4.97 3.64
C LEU A 46 -5.30 -6.49 3.48
N LEU A 47 -5.67 -7.07 2.34
CA LEU A 47 -5.53 -8.50 2.09
C LEU A 47 -4.08 -8.99 2.23
N ILE A 48 -3.12 -8.29 1.61
CA ILE A 48 -1.69 -8.63 1.72
C ILE A 48 -1.24 -8.60 3.18
N LEU A 49 -1.60 -7.56 3.93
CA LEU A 49 -1.24 -7.44 5.34
C LEU A 49 -1.91 -8.53 6.18
N THR A 50 -3.18 -8.84 5.95
CA THR A 50 -3.89 -9.86 6.71
C THR A 50 -3.25 -11.23 6.50
N ILE A 51 -3.00 -11.60 5.23
CA ILE A 51 -2.33 -12.85 4.89
C ILE A 51 -0.93 -12.90 5.49
N TRP A 52 -0.17 -11.81 5.38
CA TRP A 52 1.18 -11.72 5.95
C TRP A 52 1.16 -11.90 7.47
N THR A 53 0.26 -11.25 8.19
CA THR A 53 0.15 -11.40 9.65
C THR A 53 -0.26 -12.81 10.09
N ILE A 54 -1.06 -13.52 9.29
CA ILE A 54 -1.46 -14.90 9.56
C ILE A 54 -0.29 -15.86 9.31
N VAL A 55 0.45 -15.64 8.23
CA VAL A 55 1.49 -16.59 7.75
C VAL A 55 2.85 -16.35 8.42
N SER A 56 3.17 -15.11 8.75
CA SER A 56 4.45 -14.69 9.35
C SER A 56 4.20 -13.90 10.63
N THR A 57 3.52 -14.54 11.59
CA THR A 57 3.26 -13.96 12.92
C THR A 57 4.57 -13.46 13.54
N PRO A 58 4.62 -12.22 14.06
CA PRO A 58 5.80 -11.73 14.74
C PRO A 58 6.02 -12.57 15.99
N THR A 59 7.17 -13.24 16.06
CA THR A 59 7.57 -14.09 17.17
C THR A 59 8.85 -13.54 17.78
N ALA A 60 8.88 -13.41 19.10
CA ALA A 60 10.12 -13.14 19.81
C ALA A 60 10.85 -14.47 20.02
N ALA A 61 12.03 -14.62 19.42
CA ALA A 61 12.92 -15.74 19.65
C ALA A 61 14.13 -15.27 20.45
N MET A 62 14.67 -16.13 21.32
CA MET A 62 15.98 -15.86 21.91
C MET A 62 17.04 -16.22 20.86
N GLU A 63 17.90 -15.26 20.56
CA GLU A 63 19.10 -15.49 19.77
C GLU A 63 20.31 -15.04 20.57
N GLU A 64 21.35 -15.88 20.57
CA GLU A 64 22.63 -15.53 21.16
C GLU A 64 23.37 -14.55 20.24
N ARG A 65 23.67 -13.37 20.76
CA ARG A 65 24.57 -12.40 20.12
C ARG A 65 25.62 -11.96 21.13
N ASP A 66 26.88 -11.96 20.69
CA ASP A 66 28.02 -11.55 21.51
C ASP A 66 28.14 -12.29 22.86
N GLY A 67 27.68 -13.53 22.93
CA GLY A 67 27.74 -14.38 24.13
C GLY A 67 26.66 -14.09 25.18
N GLU A 68 25.68 -13.23 24.88
CA GLU A 68 24.49 -13.02 25.70
C GLU A 68 23.21 -13.37 24.93
N GLU A 69 22.21 -13.86 25.69
CA GLU A 69 20.88 -14.18 25.16
C GLU A 69 20.07 -12.89 24.99
N HIS A 70 19.75 -12.55 23.74
CA HIS A 70 18.93 -11.39 23.42
C HIS A 70 17.57 -11.81 22.89
N TYR A 71 16.51 -11.15 23.35
CA TYR A 71 15.20 -11.26 22.71
C TYR A 71 15.21 -10.54 21.38
N VAL A 72 15.19 -11.29 20.28
CA VAL A 72 15.12 -10.74 18.92
C VAL A 72 13.72 -10.95 18.37
N CYS A 73 13.06 -9.85 18.02
CA CYS A 73 11.78 -9.89 17.33
C CYS A 73 12.02 -10.28 15.87
N THR A 74 11.56 -11.48 15.49
CA THR A 74 11.65 -11.97 14.11
C THR A 74 10.25 -12.17 13.54
N THR A 75 10.08 -11.86 12.26
CA THR A 75 8.85 -12.13 11.51
C THR A 75 8.96 -13.51 10.86
N GLY A 76 9.03 -14.54 11.70
CA GLY A 76 9.30 -15.92 11.30
C GLY A 76 8.04 -16.78 11.13
N GLY A 77 7.07 -16.69 12.05
CA GLY A 77 5.81 -17.45 12.01
C GLY A 77 5.90 -18.86 11.40
N PHE A 78 5.00 -19.18 10.46
CA PHE A 78 4.90 -20.47 9.77
C PHE A 78 5.88 -20.62 8.58
N THR A 79 6.46 -19.52 8.11
CA THR A 79 7.23 -19.44 6.85
C THR A 79 8.74 -19.25 7.06
N GLY A 80 9.17 -19.09 8.30
CA GLY A 80 10.53 -18.73 8.68
C GLY A 80 10.90 -17.29 8.29
N SER A 81 12.17 -16.96 8.54
CA SER A 81 12.80 -15.69 8.15
C SER A 81 12.66 -15.29 6.67
N PRO A 82 12.61 -16.19 5.66
CA PRO A 82 12.43 -15.76 4.26
C PRO A 82 11.01 -15.26 3.95
N GLY A 83 9.99 -15.70 4.69
CA GLY A 83 8.60 -15.31 4.46
C GLY A 83 8.38 -13.80 4.61
N GLY A 84 8.98 -13.21 5.64
CA GLY A 84 8.90 -11.77 5.89
C GLY A 84 9.40 -10.90 4.72
N TYR A 85 10.52 -11.29 4.09
CA TYR A 85 11.09 -10.55 2.97
C TYR A 85 10.22 -10.62 1.71
N VAL A 86 9.60 -11.76 1.45
CA VAL A 86 8.73 -11.95 0.27
C VAL A 86 7.49 -11.06 0.39
N PHE A 87 6.79 -11.11 1.53
CA PHE A 87 5.60 -10.29 1.74
C PHE A 87 5.92 -8.78 1.79
N PHE A 88 7.05 -8.42 2.37
CA PHE A 88 7.54 -7.04 2.32
C PHE A 88 7.78 -6.58 0.87
N GLY A 89 8.45 -7.40 0.06
CA GLY A 89 8.68 -7.11 -1.35
C GLY A 89 7.38 -6.94 -2.15
N ILE A 90 6.39 -7.81 -1.93
CA ILE A 90 5.07 -7.71 -2.55
C ILE A 90 4.37 -6.40 -2.16
N LEU A 91 4.41 -6.02 -0.87
CA LEU A 91 3.80 -4.78 -0.39
C LEU A 91 4.47 -3.54 -1.00
N VAL A 92 5.81 -3.52 -1.05
CA VAL A 92 6.57 -2.41 -1.65
C VAL A 92 6.32 -2.31 -3.15
N ALA A 93 6.32 -3.43 -3.88
CA ALA A 93 6.02 -3.46 -5.30
C ALA A 93 4.61 -2.94 -5.60
N TYR A 94 3.62 -3.35 -4.80
CA TYR A 94 2.25 -2.83 -4.91
C TYR A 94 2.20 -1.32 -4.66
N GLY A 95 2.89 -0.83 -3.62
CA GLY A 95 3.01 0.60 -3.35
C GLY A 95 3.65 1.37 -4.51
N ALA A 96 4.69 0.83 -5.14
CA ALA A 96 5.33 1.42 -6.31
C ALA A 96 4.39 1.50 -7.52
N ILE A 97 3.58 0.46 -7.78
CA ILE A 97 2.57 0.46 -8.85
C ILE A 97 1.55 1.57 -8.63
N ILE A 98 1.02 1.71 -7.40
CA ILE A 98 0.10 2.81 -7.06
C ILE A 98 0.75 4.16 -7.29
N LEU A 99 2.00 4.35 -6.85
CA LEU A 99 2.73 5.59 -7.04
C LEU A 99 2.92 5.93 -8.52
N LEU A 100 3.34 4.96 -9.34
CA LEU A 100 3.49 5.14 -10.78
C LEU A 100 2.17 5.49 -11.46
N PHE A 101 1.07 4.84 -11.05
CA PHE A 101 -0.27 5.18 -11.53
C PHE A 101 -0.66 6.61 -11.14
N GLY A 102 -0.36 7.03 -9.91
CA GLY A 102 -0.55 8.40 -9.44
C GLY A 102 0.25 9.43 -10.25
N VAL A 103 1.53 9.15 -10.52
CA VAL A 103 2.39 10.01 -11.35
C VAL A 103 1.86 10.10 -12.78
N PHE A 104 1.47 8.97 -13.37
CA PHE A 104 0.87 8.93 -14.72
C PHE A 104 -0.37 9.82 -14.80
N LEU A 105 -1.30 9.68 -13.86
CA LEU A 105 -2.49 10.52 -13.78
C LEU A 105 -2.13 12.00 -13.58
N SER A 106 -1.07 12.31 -12.82
CA SER A 106 -0.58 13.67 -12.61
C SER A 106 -0.02 14.31 -13.87
N ILE A 107 0.55 13.51 -14.76
CA ILE A 107 1.10 13.99 -16.03
C ILE A 107 -0.02 14.27 -17.01
N VAL A 108 -0.98 13.34 -17.12
CA VAL A 108 -2.10 13.49 -18.06
C VAL A 108 -3.09 14.57 -17.62
N THR A 109 -3.11 14.96 -16.34
CA THR A 109 -3.90 16.12 -15.84
C THR A 109 -3.32 17.48 -16.14
N ARG A 110 -2.00 17.54 -16.31
CA ARG A 110 -1.28 18.81 -16.48
C ARG A 110 -1.34 19.32 -17.91
N LYS A 111 -1.76 18.46 -18.85
CA LYS A 111 -2.04 18.79 -20.25
C LYS A 111 -3.55 18.84 -20.45
#